data_AF-A0A1Q3ZM06-F1
#
_entry.id   AF-A0A1Q3ZM06-F1
#
_cell.length_a   1.000
_cell.length_b   1.000
_cell.length_c   1.000
_cell.angle_alpha   90.00
_cell.angle_beta   90.00
_cell.angle_gamma   90.00
#
_symmetry.space_group_name_H-M   'P 1'
#
loop_
_entity.id
_entity.type
_entity.pdbx_description
1 polymer ?
#
loop_
_entity_poly.entity_id
_entity_poly.type
_entity_poly.pdbx_seq_one_letter_code
_entity_poly.pdbx_strand_id
1 'polypeptide(L)'
;MKIALKVIGVLVVIISLCIGGLGVFRSFRDAKDAKEYQEIVSESRKQLDEYRQQSEQMEDGYEKESLLEIIKAGEKAIIDIPSPGTFTFIGVLMVVLTLVVLLSGVFLFVSNPKMANILLVLAVLVSIIAIVISPNIDGGVSGGVSNRKLGIIVGAAATLSALFPFLLARKKN
;
A
#
# COMPACT_ATOMS: atom_id res chain seq x y z
N MET A 1 32.42 13.94 12.41
CA MET A 1 31.67 12.70 12.07
C MET A 1 30.23 12.67 12.59
N LYS A 2 29.95 12.95 13.88
CA LYS A 2 28.55 12.95 14.41
C LYS A 2 27.66 14.02 13.76
N ILE A 3 28.19 15.21 13.50
CA ILE A 3 27.45 16.32 12.85
C ILE A 3 27.13 15.97 11.39
N ALA A 4 28.11 15.51 10.61
CA ALA A 4 27.89 15.06 9.23
C ALA A 4 26.80 13.98 9.13
N LEU A 5 26.80 13.00 10.05
CA LEU A 5 25.77 11.96 10.07
C LEU A 5 24.37 12.52 10.41
N LYS A 6 24.29 13.53 11.29
CA LYS A 6 23.02 14.23 11.58
C LYS A 6 22.53 15.01 10.37
N VAL A 7 23.40 15.73 9.67
CA VAL A 7 23.05 16.50 8.46
C VAL A 7 22.53 15.57 7.35
N ILE A 8 23.24 14.48 7.07
CA ILE A 8 22.78 13.48 6.09
C ILE A 8 21.47 12.83 6.55
N GLY A 9 21.36 12.47 7.84
CA GLY A 9 20.13 11.92 8.40
C GLY A 9 18.93 12.85 8.24
N VAL A 10 19.10 14.16 8.46
CA VAL A 10 18.04 15.16 8.24
C VAL A 10 17.62 15.21 6.77
N LEU A 11 18.57 15.21 5.83
CA LEU A 11 18.26 15.17 4.40
C LEU A 11 17.45 13.92 4.04
N VAL A 12 17.84 12.75 4.56
CA VAL A 12 17.11 11.50 4.35
C VAL A 12 15.71 11.55 4.96
N VAL A 13 15.54 12.12 6.16
CA VAL A 13 14.23 12.33 6.79
C VAL A 13 13.35 13.20 5.89
N ILE A 14 13.85 14.33 5.38
CA ILE A 14 13.08 15.25 4.52
C ILE A 14 12.62 14.54 3.24
N ILE A 15 13.54 13.85 2.55
CA ILE A 15 13.20 13.09 1.34
C ILE A 15 12.18 12.00 1.64
N SER A 16 12.34 11.29 2.77
CA SER A 16 11.43 10.23 3.19
C SER A 16 10.05 10.76 3.55
N LEU A 17 9.94 11.98 4.12
CA LEU A 17 8.66 12.63 4.38
C LEU A 17 7.95 13.01 3.08
N CYS A 18 8.68 13.52 2.08
CA CYS A 18 8.09 13.81 0.76
C CYS A 18 7.55 12.53 0.10
N ILE A 19 8.33 11.45 0.13
CA ILE A 19 7.93 10.14 -0.42
C ILE A 19 6.73 9.56 0.35
N GLY A 20 6.78 9.60 1.69
CA GLY A 20 5.71 9.13 2.56
C GLY A 20 4.40 9.91 2.35
N GLY A 21 4.47 11.24 2.29
CA GLY A 21 3.33 12.11 2.03
C GLY A 21 2.68 11.83 0.67
N LEU A 22 3.48 11.64 -0.38
CA LEU A 22 2.98 11.24 -1.70
C LEU A 22 2.34 9.85 -1.67
N GLY A 23 2.93 8.89 -0.95
CA GLY A 23 2.39 7.54 -0.77
C GLY A 23 1.03 7.55 -0.04
N VAL A 24 0.90 8.36 1.01
CA VAL A 24 -0.36 8.57 1.74
C VAL A 24 -1.41 9.17 0.80
N PHE A 25 -1.10 10.29 0.14
CA PHE A 25 -2.03 10.96 -0.76
C PHE A 25 -2.53 10.02 -1.86
N ARG A 26 -1.63 9.28 -2.49
CA ARG A 26 -1.98 8.32 -3.55
C ARG A 26 -2.84 7.17 -3.02
N SER A 27 -2.53 6.60 -1.87
CA SER A 27 -3.30 5.49 -1.29
C SER A 27 -4.73 5.90 -0.96
N PHE A 28 -4.93 7.12 -0.43
CA PHE A 28 -6.27 7.64 -0.15
C PHE A 28 -7.04 8.02 -1.42
N ARG A 29 -6.35 8.55 -2.45
CA ARG A 29 -6.96 8.79 -3.75
C ARG A 29 -7.43 7.47 -4.38
N ASP A 30 -6.56 6.48 -4.44
CA ASP A 30 -6.89 5.16 -5.01
C ASP A 30 -8.01 4.47 -4.20
N ALA A 31 -8.10 4.68 -2.88
CA ALA A 31 -9.23 4.21 -2.07
C ALA A 31 -10.54 4.91 -2.41
N LYS A 32 -10.51 6.22 -2.68
CA LYS A 32 -11.68 7.00 -3.09
C LYS A 32 -12.15 6.55 -4.47
N ASP A 33 -11.22 6.41 -5.41
CA ASP A 33 -11.50 5.92 -6.76
C ASP A 33 -12.12 4.52 -6.67
N ALA A 34 -11.49 3.58 -5.95
CA ALA A 34 -12.02 2.22 -5.79
C ALA A 34 -13.45 2.17 -5.20
N LYS A 35 -13.84 3.14 -4.37
CA LYS A 35 -15.20 3.24 -3.83
C LYS A 35 -16.21 3.60 -4.91
N GLU A 36 -15.84 4.45 -5.86
CA GLU A 36 -16.66 4.81 -7.03
C GLU A 36 -16.82 3.60 -7.97
N TYR A 37 -15.75 2.83 -8.19
CA TYR A 37 -15.82 1.59 -8.97
C TYR A 37 -16.64 0.48 -8.27
N GLN A 38 -16.77 0.49 -6.95
CA GLN A 38 -17.59 -0.50 -6.24
C GLN A 38 -19.07 -0.41 -6.60
N GLU A 39 -19.59 0.77 -6.92
CA GLU A 39 -20.97 0.92 -7.39
C GLU A 39 -21.15 0.23 -8.75
N ILE A 40 -20.23 0.46 -9.69
CA ILE A 40 -20.20 -0.18 -11.01
C ILE A 40 -20.03 -1.71 -10.89
N VAL A 41 -19.17 -2.17 -9.96
CA VAL A 41 -18.98 -3.60 -9.69
C VAL A 41 -20.24 -4.22 -9.07
N SER A 42 -20.97 -3.49 -8.23
CA SER A 42 -22.23 -3.98 -7.67
C SER A 42 -23.31 -4.16 -8.73
N GLU A 43 -23.39 -3.25 -9.72
CA GLU A 43 -24.27 -3.38 -10.87
C GLU A 43 -23.84 -4.54 -11.77
N SER A 44 -22.54 -4.69 -12.01
CA SER A 44 -21.98 -5.81 -12.78
C SER A 44 -22.24 -7.16 -12.12
N ARG A 45 -22.20 -7.23 -10.78
CA ARG A 45 -22.58 -8.44 -10.02
C ARG A 45 -24.06 -8.79 -10.22
N LYS A 46 -24.95 -7.80 -10.17
CA LYS A 46 -26.38 -8.02 -10.42
C LYS A 46 -26.63 -8.52 -11.86
N GLN A 47 -25.97 -7.94 -12.85
CA GLN A 47 -26.06 -8.41 -14.24
C GLN A 47 -25.52 -9.84 -14.41
N LEU A 48 -24.43 -10.20 -13.72
CA LEU A 48 -23.92 -11.57 -13.69
C LEU A 48 -24.91 -12.55 -13.05
N ASP A 49 -25.59 -12.15 -11.96
CA ASP A 49 -26.64 -12.97 -11.34
C ASP A 49 -27.84 -13.14 -12.28
N GLU A 50 -28.21 -12.12 -13.06
CA GLU A 50 -29.24 -12.21 -14.11
C GLU A 50 -28.83 -13.18 -15.23
N TYR A 51 -27.60 -13.09 -15.74
CA TYR A 51 -27.08 -14.05 -16.72
C TYR A 51 -27.02 -15.47 -16.17
N ARG A 52 -26.70 -15.62 -14.88
CA ARG A 52 -26.71 -16.92 -14.22
C ARG A 52 -28.12 -17.51 -14.16
N GLN A 53 -29.11 -16.72 -13.75
CA GLN A 53 -30.52 -17.14 -13.77
C GLN A 53 -31.00 -17.49 -15.19
N GLN A 54 -30.57 -16.74 -16.21
CA GLN A 54 -30.86 -17.06 -17.61
C GLN A 54 -30.20 -18.38 -18.04
N SER A 55 -28.95 -18.64 -17.64
CA SER A 55 -28.26 -19.89 -17.94
C SER A 55 -28.92 -21.11 -17.29
N GLU A 56 -29.51 -20.95 -16.11
CA GLU A 56 -30.23 -22.01 -15.39
C GLU A 56 -31.56 -22.38 -16.06
N GLN A 57 -32.17 -21.45 -16.79
CA GLN A 57 -33.41 -21.65 -17.54
C GLN A 57 -33.17 -22.17 -18.97
N MET A 58 -31.93 -22.19 -19.45
CA MET A 58 -31.56 -22.72 -20.76
C MET A 58 -31.35 -24.24 -20.70
N GLU A 59 -31.85 -24.94 -21.73
CA GLU A 59 -31.50 -26.34 -21.97
C GLU A 59 -30.00 -26.50 -22.25
N ASP A 60 -29.46 -27.67 -21.93
CA ASP A 60 -28.04 -27.95 -22.12
C ASP A 60 -27.70 -27.92 -23.62
N GLY A 61 -26.77 -27.03 -23.99
CA GLY A 61 -26.36 -26.79 -25.37
C GLY A 61 -25.25 -25.75 -25.48
N TYR A 62 -24.76 -25.54 -26.71
CA TYR A 62 -23.63 -24.65 -27.01
C TYR A 62 -23.84 -23.20 -26.52
N GLU A 63 -25.09 -22.72 -26.54
CA GLU A 63 -25.44 -21.36 -26.07
C GLU A 63 -25.28 -21.21 -24.55
N LYS A 64 -25.65 -22.24 -23.77
CA LYS A 64 -25.46 -22.26 -22.32
C LYS A 64 -23.98 -22.30 -21.94
N GLU A 65 -23.19 -23.09 -22.66
CA GLU A 65 -21.75 -23.20 -22.44
C GLU A 65 -21.04 -21.86 -22.73
N SER A 66 -21.40 -21.20 -23.82
CA SER A 66 -20.91 -19.84 -24.14
C SER A 66 -21.32 -18.81 -23.08
N LEU A 67 -22.53 -18.90 -22.51
CA LEU A 67 -22.99 -17.99 -21.46
C LEU A 67 -22.22 -18.23 -20.15
N LEU A 68 -21.93 -19.49 -19.80
CA LEU A 68 -21.14 -19.85 -18.62
C LEU A 68 -19.68 -19.38 -18.72
N GLU A 69 -19.08 -19.39 -19.91
CA GLU A 69 -17.74 -18.82 -20.11
C GLU A 69 -17.72 -17.30 -19.90
N ILE A 70 -18.74 -16.59 -20.38
CA ILE A 70 -18.90 -15.14 -20.16
C ILE A 70 -19.08 -14.85 -18.66
N ILE A 71 -19.90 -15.63 -17.96
CA ILE A 71 -20.11 -15.52 -16.51
C ILE A 71 -18.78 -15.71 -15.77
N LYS A 72 -18.04 -16.77 -16.11
CA LYS A 72 -16.76 -17.10 -15.47
C LYS A 72 -15.69 -16.04 -15.73
N ALA A 73 -15.65 -15.47 -16.93
CA ALA A 73 -14.75 -14.37 -17.26
C ALA A 73 -15.12 -13.09 -16.48
N GLY A 74 -16.42 -12.78 -16.37
CA GLY A 74 -16.94 -11.65 -15.58
C GLY A 74 -16.69 -11.79 -14.08
N GLU A 75 -16.93 -12.98 -13.51
CA GLU A 75 -16.65 -13.27 -12.09
C GLU A 75 -15.16 -13.11 -11.77
N LYS A 76 -14.28 -13.63 -12.64
CA LYS A 76 -12.83 -13.47 -12.47
C LYS A 76 -12.40 -12.01 -12.51
N ALA A 77 -12.95 -11.23 -13.46
CA ALA A 77 -12.68 -9.80 -13.55
C ALA A 77 -13.13 -9.03 -12.30
N ILE A 78 -14.24 -9.43 -11.67
CA ILE A 78 -14.74 -8.80 -10.44
C ILE A 78 -13.92 -9.20 -9.20
N ILE A 79 -13.47 -10.46 -9.11
CA ILE A 79 -12.66 -10.96 -7.99
C ILE A 79 -11.28 -10.30 -7.94
N ASP A 80 -10.70 -10.01 -9.10
CA ASP A 80 -9.38 -9.40 -9.21
C ASP A 80 -9.37 -7.90 -8.87
N ILE A 81 -10.53 -7.26 -8.66
CA ILE A 81 -10.62 -5.85 -8.25
C ILE A 81 -10.44 -5.74 -6.73
N PRO A 82 -9.34 -5.11 -6.25
CA PRO A 82 -9.10 -4.95 -4.82
C PRO A 82 -10.15 -4.06 -4.16
N SER A 83 -10.56 -4.46 -2.96
CA SER A 83 -11.53 -3.69 -2.17
C SER A 83 -11.00 -2.30 -1.79
N PRO A 84 -11.87 -1.27 -1.66
CA PRO A 84 -11.49 0.03 -1.11
C PRO A 84 -10.83 -0.07 0.26
N GLY A 85 -11.29 -1.01 1.10
CA GLY A 85 -10.73 -1.27 2.42
C GLY A 85 -9.24 -1.66 2.37
N THR A 86 -8.80 -2.37 1.33
CA THR A 86 -7.40 -2.72 1.12
C THR A 86 -6.55 -1.46 0.89
N PHE A 87 -7.00 -0.54 0.03
CA PHE A 87 -6.29 0.71 -0.23
C PHE A 87 -6.27 1.64 1.00
N THR A 88 -7.39 1.74 1.72
CA THR A 88 -7.45 2.50 2.98
C THR A 88 -6.47 1.94 4.01
N PHE A 89 -6.41 0.61 4.16
CA PHE A 89 -5.49 -0.04 5.09
C PHE A 89 -4.03 0.24 4.73
N ILE A 90 -3.67 0.15 3.45
CA ILE A 90 -2.33 0.53 2.96
C ILE A 90 -2.06 2.01 3.25
N GLY A 91 -3.03 2.90 3.02
CA GLY A 91 -2.92 4.32 3.36
C GLY A 91 -2.60 4.56 4.84
N VAL A 92 -3.25 3.82 5.74
CA VAL A 92 -2.94 3.87 7.19
C VAL A 92 -1.51 3.40 7.47
N LEU A 93 -1.06 2.31 6.85
CA LEU A 93 0.33 1.84 7.00
C LEU A 93 1.34 2.89 6.51
N MET A 94 1.05 3.58 5.41
CA MET A 94 1.88 4.69 4.91
C MET A 94 1.93 5.87 5.88
N VAL A 95 0.80 6.19 6.54
CA VAL A 95 0.76 7.21 7.60
C VAL A 95 1.65 6.79 8.77
N VAL A 96 1.57 5.53 9.20
CA VAL A 96 2.42 4.99 10.27
C VAL A 96 3.91 5.09 9.90
N LEU A 97 4.29 4.70 8.68
CA LEU A 97 5.68 4.85 8.21
C LEU A 97 6.13 6.31 8.19
N THR A 98 5.27 7.23 7.75
CA THR A 98 5.56 8.66 7.75
C THR A 98 5.75 9.21 9.17
N LEU A 99 4.95 8.74 10.14
CA LEU A 99 5.13 9.08 11.56
C LEU A 99 6.47 8.54 12.10
N VAL A 100 6.85 7.32 11.73
CA VAL A 100 8.14 6.73 12.11
C VAL A 100 9.31 7.56 11.56
N VAL A 101 9.23 8.05 10.33
CA VAL A 101 10.21 8.96 9.74
C VAL A 101 10.31 10.26 10.54
N LEU A 102 9.17 10.85 10.90
CA LEU A 102 9.12 12.10 11.65
C LEU A 102 9.75 11.94 13.04
N LEU A 103 9.38 10.87 13.75
CA LEU A 103 9.98 10.52 15.04
C LEU A 103 11.47 10.24 14.91
N SER A 104 11.90 9.54 13.85
CA SER A 104 13.32 9.28 13.57
C SER A 104 14.10 10.60 13.43
N GLY A 105 13.51 11.62 12.81
CA GLY A 105 14.08 12.97 12.75
C GLY A 105 14.32 13.60 14.13
N VAL A 106 13.38 13.45 15.07
CA VAL A 106 13.54 13.93 16.46
C VAL A 106 14.69 13.19 17.17
N PHE A 107 14.73 11.86 17.01
CA PHE A 107 15.77 11.02 17.63
C PHE A 107 17.15 11.12 16.98
N LEU A 108 17.32 11.85 15.87
CA LEU A 108 18.65 12.26 15.39
C LEU A 108 19.33 13.23 16.37
N PHE A 109 18.55 14.01 17.11
CA PHE A 109 19.06 15.01 18.05
C PHE A 109 18.99 14.52 19.49
N VAL A 110 18.00 13.69 19.81
CA VAL A 110 17.81 13.08 21.14
C VAL A 110 18.36 11.65 21.15
N SER A 111 19.44 11.43 21.90
CA SER A 111 20.08 10.11 21.95
C SER A 111 19.31 9.17 22.87
N ASN A 112 18.55 8.25 22.28
CA ASN A 112 17.89 7.15 23.00
C ASN A 112 18.02 5.84 22.20
N PRO A 113 18.95 4.94 22.56
CA PRO A 113 19.22 3.72 21.79
C PRO A 113 18.05 2.73 21.79
N LYS A 114 17.24 2.70 22.85
CA LYS A 114 16.05 1.83 22.93
C LYS A 114 15.01 2.28 21.91
N MET A 115 14.68 3.59 21.91
CA MET A 115 13.70 4.14 20.97
C MET A 115 14.17 4.07 19.53
N ALA A 116 15.45 4.33 19.26
CA ALA A 116 16.00 4.21 17.91
C ALA A 116 15.92 2.78 17.36
N ASN A 117 16.15 1.77 18.20
CA ASN A 117 15.99 0.37 17.82
C ASN A 117 14.52 0.01 17.57
N ILE A 118 13.60 0.46 18.44
CA ILE A 118 12.15 0.25 18.26
C ILE A 118 11.68 0.87 16.94
N LEU A 119 12.08 2.10 16.64
CA LEU A 119 11.70 2.79 15.39
C LEU A 119 12.21 2.05 14.15
N LEU A 120 13.43 1.53 14.19
CA LEU A 120 13.98 0.74 13.08
C LEU A 120 13.22 -0.57 12.89
N VAL A 121 12.98 -1.33 13.95
CA VAL A 121 12.21 -2.58 13.90
C VAL A 121 10.79 -2.32 13.40
N LEU A 122 10.15 -1.26 13.90
CA LEU A 122 8.81 -0.86 13.49
C LEU A 122 8.78 -0.44 12.01
N ALA A 123 9.74 0.35 11.54
CA ALA A 123 9.86 0.73 10.13
C ALA A 123 9.93 -0.52 9.24
N VAL A 124 10.78 -1.49 9.59
CA VAL A 124 10.95 -2.73 8.82
C VAL A 124 9.68 -3.57 8.83
N LEU A 125 9.08 -3.82 10.01
CA LEU A 125 7.88 -4.64 10.14
C LEU A 125 6.70 -4.04 9.37
N VAL A 126 6.44 -2.74 9.56
CA VAL A 126 5.34 -2.05 8.87
C VAL A 126 5.58 -2.04 7.35
N SER A 127 6.82 -1.88 6.91
CA SER A 127 7.17 -1.96 5.48
C SER A 127 6.88 -3.33 4.89
N ILE A 128 7.27 -4.41 5.58
CA ILE A 128 6.99 -5.79 5.14
C ILE A 128 5.47 -6.01 5.04
N ILE A 129 4.72 -5.62 6.06
CA ILE A 129 3.26 -5.75 6.09
C ILE A 129 2.63 -4.97 4.92
N ALA A 130 3.07 -3.73 4.70
CA ALA A 130 2.58 -2.90 3.61
C ALA A 130 2.85 -3.54 2.23
N ILE A 131 4.02 -4.14 2.03
CA ILE A 131 4.40 -4.79 0.76
C ILE A 131 3.58 -6.07 0.51
N VAL A 132 3.40 -6.89 1.55
CA VAL A 132 2.68 -8.17 1.47
C VAL A 132 1.20 -7.95 1.18
N ILE A 133 0.57 -7.00 1.89
CA ILE A 133 -0.86 -6.70 1.75
C ILE A 133 -1.14 -5.87 0.49
N SER A 134 -0.15 -5.13 -0.02
CA SER A 134 -0.34 -4.33 -1.23
C SER A 134 -0.66 -5.21 -2.44
N PRO A 135 -1.81 -4.97 -3.11
CA PRO A 135 -2.18 -5.72 -4.29
C PRO A 135 -1.18 -5.45 -5.41
N ASN A 136 -0.80 -6.52 -6.11
CA ASN A 136 0.14 -6.46 -7.23
C ASN A 136 -0.63 -6.27 -8.53
N ILE A 137 -1.10 -5.06 -8.76
CA ILE A 137 -1.85 -4.69 -9.96
C ILE A 137 -1.00 -3.65 -10.69
N ASP A 138 -0.59 -3.98 -11.91
CA ASP A 138 0.19 -3.07 -12.75
C ASP A 138 -0.71 -1.91 -13.18
N GLY A 139 -0.43 -0.74 -12.62
CA GLY A 139 -1.33 0.40 -12.73
C GLY A 139 -2.63 0.10 -11.98
N GLY A 140 -2.77 0.65 -10.77
CA GLY A 140 -4.12 0.89 -10.26
C GLY A 140 -4.92 1.67 -11.30
N VAL A 141 -6.23 1.73 -11.10
CA VAL A 141 -7.22 2.46 -11.92
C VAL A 141 -6.74 3.85 -12.40
N SER A 142 -5.86 4.50 -11.64
CA SER A 142 -5.31 5.82 -11.91
C SER A 142 -3.99 5.88 -12.71
N GLY A 143 -3.47 4.76 -13.22
CA GLY A 143 -2.22 4.67 -14.01
C GLY A 143 -0.93 4.91 -13.20
N GLY A 144 0.13 4.13 -13.49
CA GLY A 144 1.46 4.32 -12.92
C GLY A 144 1.94 3.23 -11.94
N VAL A 145 2.85 3.60 -11.02
CA VAL A 145 3.54 2.68 -10.09
C VAL A 145 2.54 1.89 -9.23
N SER A 146 2.66 0.56 -9.21
CA SER A 146 1.77 -0.31 -8.42
C SER A 146 1.88 -0.03 -6.92
N ASN A 147 0.82 -0.32 -6.15
CA ASN A 147 0.82 -0.11 -4.69
C ASN A 147 1.92 -0.89 -3.99
N ARG A 148 2.25 -2.09 -4.48
CA ARG A 148 3.38 -2.86 -3.97
C ARG A 148 4.71 -2.14 -4.18
N LYS A 149 4.93 -1.57 -5.38
CA LYS A 149 6.14 -0.77 -5.67
C LYS A 149 6.18 0.50 -4.80
N LEU A 150 5.05 1.17 -4.57
CA LEU A 150 4.96 2.29 -3.63
C LEU A 150 5.30 1.86 -2.19
N GLY A 151 4.80 0.72 -1.73
CA GLY A 151 5.14 0.12 -0.43
C GLY A 151 6.63 -0.11 -0.27
N ILE A 152 7.31 -0.60 -1.32
CA ILE A 152 8.77 -0.78 -1.31
C ILE A 152 9.49 0.57 -1.21
N ILE A 153 9.10 1.56 -2.02
CA ILE A 153 9.77 2.86 -2.07
C ILE A 153 9.61 3.60 -0.73
N VAL A 154 8.38 3.69 -0.22
CA VAL A 154 8.08 4.36 1.06
C VAL A 154 8.72 3.60 2.21
N GLY A 155 8.64 2.27 2.22
CA GLY A 155 9.22 1.43 3.26
C GLY A 155 10.76 1.47 3.31
N ALA A 156 11.42 1.46 2.15
CA ALA A 156 12.86 1.63 2.06
C ALA A 156 13.31 3.01 2.55
N ALA A 157 12.61 4.07 2.16
CA ALA A 157 12.88 5.43 2.64
C ALA A 157 12.71 5.53 4.16
N ALA A 158 11.62 4.99 4.71
CA ALA A 158 11.38 4.98 6.16
C ALA A 158 12.43 4.19 6.94
N THR A 159 12.83 3.02 6.43
CA THR A 159 13.86 2.18 7.04
C THR A 159 15.23 2.88 7.01
N LEU A 160 15.60 3.48 5.87
CA LEU A 160 16.81 4.29 5.73
C LEU A 160 16.81 5.45 6.73
N SER A 161 15.69 6.15 6.88
CA SER A 161 15.53 7.25 7.83
C SER A 161 15.74 6.78 9.28
N ALA A 162 15.17 5.64 9.68
CA ALA A 162 15.32 5.06 11.01
C ALA A 162 16.73 4.49 11.28
N LEU A 163 17.48 4.15 10.24
CA LEU A 163 18.85 3.65 10.37
C LEU A 163 19.81 4.71 10.96
N PHE A 164 19.66 5.98 10.59
CA PHE A 164 20.54 7.06 11.06
C PHE A 164 20.49 7.29 12.58
N PRO A 165 19.32 7.47 13.23
CA PRO A 165 19.26 7.60 14.69
C PRO A 165 19.75 6.32 15.39
N PHE A 166 19.52 5.14 14.81
CA PHE A 166 20.06 3.87 15.34
C PHE A 166 21.60 3.85 15.33
N LEU A 167 22.23 4.19 14.20
CA LEU A 167 23.69 4.27 14.08
C LEU A 167 24.29 5.34 15.01
N LEU A 168 23.64 6.50 15.15
CA LEU A 168 24.05 7.57 16.07
C LEU A 168 23.98 7.13 17.53
N ALA A 169 22.92 6.43 17.91
CA ALA A 169 22.74 5.95 19.28
C ALA A 169 23.74 4.84 19.63
N ARG A 170 24.06 3.96 18.68
CA ARG A 170 25.03 2.87 18.87
C ARG A 170 26.47 3.37 18.98
N LYS A 171 26.82 4.48 18.32
CA LYS A 171 28.15 5.13 18.45
C LYS A 171 28.35 5.91 19.76
N LYS A 172 27.33 6.00 20.62
CA LYS A 172 27.42 6.70 21.91
C LYS A 172 27.67 5.74 23.07
N ASN A 173 27.34 4.46 22.90
CA ASN A 173 27.70 3.36 23.80
C ASN A 173 29.00 2.72 23.32
#